data_AF-A0A924WMN5-F1
#
_entry.id   AF-A0A924WMN5-F1
#
_cell.length_a   1.000
_cell.length_b   1.000
_cell.length_c   1.000
_cell.angle_alpha   90.00
_cell.angle_beta   90.00
_cell.angle_gamma   90.00
#
_symmetry.space_group_name_H-M   'P 1'
#
loop_
_entity.id
_entity.type
_entity.pdbx_description
1 polymer ?
#
loop_
_entity_poly.entity_id
_entity_poly.type
_entity_poly.pdbx_seq_one_letter_code
_entity_poly.pdbx_strand_id
1 'polypeptide(L)'
;MKIACFRRSSRRGGIGTWPILVIGFTSFLSAVVIAQPATSTVDVIVFGDPASETQHSAVAELSESAKGALEEPSRRLLPPAETGWEGGKVAFKLKVDPEKPNYFTAKFWGSESSPSRLMLHCEGKQIGYRHLGDIDILDFGSENEGGGYPGRFYYNTSPLPLELTRGKREVQFEIRANGPIWGYGQTFDKYQKPMTQASRGIYRAATHTDGFYAPAADEKQGAAPRATIRTAPGPEVLDEAKKRVNGALTGMLKSGRPLNQMEVQFLARAYFVKWTVAHEKQAAVDQVVRGVDELYKRW
;
A
#
# COMPACT_ATOMS: atom_id res chain seq x y z
N MET A 1 41.43 1.52 64.03
CA MET A 1 41.50 2.80 64.75
C MET A 1 40.14 3.06 65.39
N LYS A 2 40.07 3.02 66.74
CA LYS A 2 39.01 3.44 67.70
C LYS A 2 37.53 3.16 67.33
N ILE A 3 36.91 2.09 67.84
CA ILE A 3 36.21 1.95 69.15
C ILE A 3 35.04 2.94 69.32
N ALA A 4 33.80 2.45 69.34
CA ALA A 4 32.98 2.40 70.57
C ALA A 4 31.61 1.77 70.32
N CYS A 5 31.39 0.67 71.06
CA CYS A 5 30.14 0.02 71.34
C CYS A 5 29.45 0.75 72.49
N PHE A 6 28.11 0.89 72.48
CA PHE A 6 27.34 1.07 73.71
C PHE A 6 26.10 0.18 73.72
N ARG A 7 25.75 -0.26 74.92
CA ARG A 7 25.09 -1.53 75.25
C ARG A 7 23.70 -1.27 75.82
N ARG A 8 22.77 -2.19 75.52
CA ARG A 8 21.59 -2.67 76.31
C ARG A 8 20.56 -1.68 76.86
N SER A 9 19.29 -1.97 76.57
CA SER A 9 18.26 -2.19 77.60
C SER A 9 17.00 -2.83 76.99
N SER A 10 16.54 -3.92 77.60
CA SER A 10 15.23 -4.53 77.40
C SER A 10 14.16 -3.81 78.21
N ARG A 11 12.97 -3.58 77.64
CA ARG A 11 11.71 -3.48 78.40
C ARG A 11 10.55 -4.09 77.62
N ARG A 12 9.74 -4.84 78.37
CA ARG A 12 8.49 -5.51 77.98
C ARG A 12 7.35 -4.49 77.85
N GLY A 13 6.36 -4.85 77.04
CA GLY A 13 4.94 -4.65 77.35
C GLY A 13 4.27 -3.44 76.70
N GLY A 14 3.15 -3.68 76.03
CA GLY A 14 2.21 -2.64 75.62
C GLY A 14 1.42 -3.01 74.37
N ILE A 15 0.36 -3.81 74.55
CA ILE A 15 -0.70 -3.98 73.56
C ILE A 15 -1.44 -2.65 73.48
N GLY A 16 -1.42 -2.02 72.31
CA GLY A 16 -2.17 -0.82 71.99
C GLY A 16 -2.65 -0.94 70.55
N THR A 17 -3.93 -1.26 70.40
CA THR A 17 -4.67 -1.10 69.14
C THR A 17 -4.56 0.36 68.68
N TRP A 18 -4.64 0.61 67.36
CA TRP A 18 -5.24 1.78 66.68
C TRP A 18 -4.94 1.71 65.16
N PRO A 19 -5.77 2.33 64.30
CA PRO A 19 -6.24 1.72 63.06
C PRO A 19 -5.32 1.92 61.85
N ILE A 20 -5.36 0.95 60.94
CA ILE A 20 -4.76 1.01 59.60
C ILE A 20 -5.58 2.01 58.77
N LEU A 21 -4.96 3.14 58.44
CA LEU A 21 -5.45 4.10 57.47
C LEU A 21 -5.40 3.44 56.07
N VAL A 22 -6.54 3.03 55.54
CA VAL A 22 -6.68 2.59 54.14
C VAL A 22 -6.65 3.83 53.26
N ILE A 23 -5.51 4.10 52.63
CA ILE A 23 -5.42 5.08 51.54
C ILE A 23 -5.99 4.40 50.29
N GLY A 24 -7.23 4.73 49.96
CA GLY A 24 -7.86 4.34 48.71
C GLY A 24 -7.12 4.94 47.53
N PHE A 25 -6.44 4.10 46.75
CA PHE A 25 -5.95 4.46 45.42
C PHE A 25 -7.15 4.50 44.47
N THR A 26 -7.79 5.66 44.33
CA THR A 26 -8.72 5.91 43.23
C THR A 26 -7.92 6.16 41.96
N SER A 27 -7.71 5.11 41.17
CA SER A 27 -7.18 5.21 39.81
C SER A 27 -8.18 5.98 38.94
N PHE A 28 -7.90 7.26 38.68
CA PHE A 28 -8.52 7.99 37.59
C PHE A 28 -8.03 7.37 36.29
N LEU A 29 -8.88 6.56 35.64
CA LEU A 29 -8.72 6.26 34.22
C LEU A 29 -8.93 7.58 33.46
N SER A 30 -7.84 8.24 33.10
CA SER A 30 -7.89 9.26 32.06
C SER A 30 -8.26 8.57 30.75
N ALA A 31 -9.53 8.69 30.34
CA ALA A 31 -9.93 8.39 28.99
C ALA A 31 -9.13 9.32 28.07
N VAL A 32 -8.15 8.75 27.36
CA VAL A 32 -7.55 9.43 26.21
C VAL A 32 -8.65 9.54 25.18
N VAL A 33 -9.31 10.69 25.13
CA VAL A 33 -10.16 11.06 24.00
C VAL A 33 -9.19 11.30 22.84
N ILE A 34 -9.01 10.28 22.00
CA ILE A 34 -8.44 10.49 20.68
C ILE A 34 -9.45 11.38 19.96
N ALA A 35 -9.13 12.67 19.83
CA ALA A 35 -9.89 13.56 18.99
C ALA A 35 -9.93 12.95 17.58
N GLN A 36 -11.11 12.53 17.13
CA GLN A 36 -11.28 12.14 15.75
C GLN A 36 -10.93 13.36 14.90
N PRO A 37 -10.07 13.24 13.88
CA PRO A 37 -9.83 14.36 12.98
C PRO A 37 -11.18 14.79 12.41
N ALA A 38 -11.44 16.10 12.41
CA ALA A 38 -12.59 16.65 11.70
C ALA A 38 -12.55 16.13 10.26
N THR A 39 -13.65 15.52 9.81
CA THR A 39 -13.68 14.82 8.52
C THR A 39 -13.43 15.82 7.40
N SER A 40 -12.26 15.71 6.76
CA SER A 40 -11.89 16.48 5.56
C SER A 40 -12.67 16.06 4.30
N THR A 41 -13.55 15.06 4.45
CA THR A 41 -14.48 14.56 3.45
C THR A 41 -15.45 15.64 2.98
N VAL A 42 -15.48 15.85 1.68
CA VAL A 42 -16.34 16.82 1.01
C VAL A 42 -17.61 16.15 0.48
N ASP A 43 -17.47 14.97 -0.13
CA ASP A 43 -18.59 14.23 -0.69
C ASP A 43 -18.31 12.74 -0.79
N VAL A 44 -19.37 11.94 -0.88
CA VAL A 44 -19.29 10.48 -0.85
C VAL A 44 -20.40 9.83 -1.69
N ILE A 45 -19.99 8.95 -2.60
CA ILE A 45 -20.88 8.03 -3.31
C ILE A 45 -20.68 6.59 -2.81
N VAL A 46 -21.78 5.88 -2.60
CA VAL A 46 -21.81 4.43 -2.31
C VAL A 46 -22.30 3.73 -3.57
N PHE A 47 -21.44 2.90 -4.16
CA PHE A 47 -21.75 2.21 -5.40
C PHE A 47 -22.62 0.98 -5.13
N GLY A 48 -23.57 0.71 -6.01
CA GLY A 48 -24.58 -0.34 -5.85
C GLY A 48 -25.74 0.06 -4.94
N ASP A 49 -25.70 1.22 -4.29
CA ASP A 49 -26.83 1.83 -3.59
C ASP A 49 -27.61 2.75 -4.54
N PRO A 50 -28.87 2.42 -4.92
CA PRO A 50 -29.63 3.21 -5.88
C PRO A 50 -29.89 4.66 -5.47
N ALA A 51 -30.06 4.92 -4.17
CA ALA A 51 -30.34 6.26 -3.67
C ALA A 51 -29.07 7.13 -3.72
N SER A 52 -27.95 6.58 -3.25
CA SER A 52 -26.65 7.27 -3.34
C SER A 52 -26.27 7.53 -4.80
N GLU A 53 -26.46 6.56 -5.69
CA GLU A 53 -26.12 6.71 -7.11
C GLU A 53 -27.00 7.72 -7.83
N THR A 54 -28.30 7.73 -7.53
CA THR A 54 -29.22 8.73 -8.09
C THR A 54 -28.84 10.14 -7.64
N GLN A 55 -28.49 10.32 -6.35
CA GLN A 55 -28.04 11.61 -5.81
C GLN A 55 -26.82 12.16 -6.55
N HIS A 56 -25.91 11.28 -7.00
CA HIS A 56 -24.68 11.65 -7.70
C HIS A 56 -24.80 11.57 -9.23
N SER A 57 -26.03 11.44 -9.76
CA SER A 57 -26.29 11.31 -11.20
C SER A 57 -25.46 10.21 -11.86
N ALA A 58 -25.30 9.07 -11.17
CA ALA A 58 -24.44 8.01 -11.64
C ALA A 58 -25.05 7.32 -12.87
N VAL A 59 -24.24 7.17 -13.92
CA VAL A 59 -24.58 6.46 -15.16
C VAL A 59 -23.53 5.39 -15.38
N ALA A 60 -23.95 4.14 -15.43
CA ALA A 60 -23.07 3.01 -15.61
C ALA A 60 -23.37 2.27 -16.92
N GLU A 61 -22.32 1.88 -17.63
CA GLU A 61 -22.37 1.09 -18.86
C GLU A 61 -21.54 -0.17 -18.65
N LEU A 62 -22.03 -1.31 -19.15
CA LEU A 62 -21.43 -2.64 -18.93
C LEU A 62 -21.05 -2.81 -17.45
N SER A 63 -22.03 -2.66 -16.55
CA SER A 63 -21.82 -2.72 -15.11
C SER A 63 -22.96 -3.48 -14.45
N GLU A 64 -22.65 -4.12 -13.34
CA GLU A 64 -23.63 -4.75 -12.47
C GLU A 64 -23.45 -4.27 -11.03
N SER A 65 -24.55 -4.19 -10.30
CA SER A 65 -24.53 -4.04 -8.85
C SER A 65 -24.40 -5.41 -8.19
N ALA A 66 -23.62 -5.50 -7.12
CA ALA A 66 -23.41 -6.73 -6.38
C ALA A 66 -23.44 -6.48 -4.87
N LYS A 67 -23.90 -7.48 -4.11
CA LYS A 67 -23.58 -7.58 -2.68
C LYS A 67 -22.18 -8.15 -2.57
N GLY A 68 -21.23 -7.28 -2.27
CA GLY A 68 -19.82 -7.63 -2.15
C GLY A 68 -19.48 -8.14 -0.75
N ALA A 69 -18.22 -7.95 -0.37
CA ALA A 69 -17.72 -8.32 0.94
C ALA A 69 -18.51 -7.67 2.08
N LEU A 70 -18.75 -8.45 3.14
CA LEU A 70 -19.49 -8.02 4.32
C LEU A 70 -20.91 -7.51 4.00
N GLU A 71 -21.52 -8.03 2.94
CA GLU A 71 -22.83 -7.65 2.42
C GLU A 71 -22.92 -6.17 2.01
N GLU A 72 -21.78 -5.51 1.80
CA GLU A 72 -21.74 -4.12 1.35
C GLU A 72 -22.16 -4.03 -0.12
N PRO A 73 -22.95 -3.00 -0.52
CA PRO A 73 -23.23 -2.75 -1.91
C PRO A 73 -21.93 -2.38 -2.66
N SER A 74 -21.85 -2.81 -3.91
CA SER A 74 -20.73 -2.50 -4.79
C SER A 74 -21.17 -2.51 -6.25
N ARG A 75 -20.34 -1.93 -7.11
CA ARG A 75 -20.41 -2.13 -8.56
C ARG A 75 -19.21 -2.91 -9.08
N ARG A 76 -19.46 -3.78 -10.05
CA ARG A 76 -18.40 -4.34 -10.92
C ARG A 76 -18.59 -3.81 -12.32
N LEU A 77 -17.48 -3.56 -13.01
CA LEU A 77 -17.44 -3.20 -14.42
C LEU A 77 -17.14 -4.47 -15.21
N LEU A 78 -17.93 -4.71 -16.24
CA LEU A 78 -17.97 -5.95 -17.01
C LEU A 78 -17.09 -5.86 -18.26
N PRO A 79 -16.57 -7.00 -18.76
CA PRO A 79 -15.91 -7.03 -20.05
C PRO A 79 -16.89 -6.67 -21.19
N PRO A 80 -16.38 -6.23 -22.35
CA PRO A 80 -17.21 -6.04 -23.54
C PRO A 80 -17.78 -7.38 -24.05
N ALA A 81 -18.90 -7.31 -24.78
CA ALA A 81 -19.53 -8.51 -25.35
C ALA A 81 -18.68 -9.16 -26.46
N GLU A 82 -18.01 -8.32 -27.26
CA GLU A 82 -17.00 -8.75 -28.23
C GLU A 82 -15.60 -8.67 -27.62
N THR A 83 -14.66 -9.45 -28.13
CA THR A 83 -13.27 -9.41 -27.65
C THR A 83 -12.70 -8.00 -27.75
N GLY A 84 -12.45 -7.37 -26.61
CA GLY A 84 -11.95 -6.01 -26.51
C GLY A 84 -11.24 -5.77 -25.19
N TRP A 85 -10.43 -4.72 -25.13
CA TRP A 85 -9.69 -4.34 -23.92
C TRP A 85 -10.44 -3.29 -23.09
N GLU A 86 -11.38 -2.56 -23.69
CA GLU A 86 -12.23 -1.58 -23.00
C GLU A 86 -13.46 -2.30 -22.44
N GLY A 87 -13.59 -2.28 -21.12
CA GLY A 87 -14.77 -2.78 -20.44
C GLY A 87 -15.74 -1.67 -20.08
N GLY A 88 -16.54 -1.95 -19.06
CA GLY A 88 -17.50 -1.01 -18.54
C GLY A 88 -16.91 0.21 -17.87
N LYS A 89 -17.80 1.14 -17.58
CA LYS A 89 -17.50 2.41 -16.94
C LYS A 89 -18.67 2.87 -16.08
N VAL A 90 -18.36 3.70 -15.09
CA VAL A 90 -19.36 4.41 -14.29
C VAL A 90 -18.97 5.88 -14.20
N ALA A 91 -19.82 6.74 -14.72
CA ALA A 91 -19.70 8.20 -14.62
C ALA A 91 -20.61 8.72 -13.51
N PHE A 92 -20.15 9.69 -12.74
CA PHE A 92 -20.88 10.26 -11.60
C PHE A 92 -20.31 11.64 -11.26
N LYS A 93 -20.98 12.38 -10.38
CA LYS A 93 -20.52 13.69 -9.91
C LYS A 93 -20.23 13.63 -8.41
N LEU A 94 -19.19 14.33 -7.97
CA LEU A 94 -18.92 14.57 -6.55
C LEU A 94 -18.59 16.03 -6.35
N LYS A 95 -18.97 16.56 -5.19
CA LYS A 95 -18.56 17.90 -4.76
C LYS A 95 -17.07 17.95 -4.47
N VAL A 96 -16.48 19.12 -4.64
CA VAL A 96 -15.07 19.41 -4.35
C VAL A 96 -14.95 20.75 -3.65
N ASP A 97 -13.86 20.96 -2.93
CA ASP A 97 -13.53 22.26 -2.34
C ASP A 97 -12.88 23.16 -3.41
N PRO A 98 -13.45 24.33 -3.75
CA PRO A 98 -12.93 25.19 -4.81
C PRO A 98 -11.58 25.86 -4.49
N GLU A 99 -11.19 25.91 -3.21
CA GLU A 99 -10.06 26.70 -2.71
C GLU A 99 -8.91 25.84 -2.20
N LYS A 100 -9.14 24.53 -1.99
CA LYS A 100 -8.14 23.61 -1.45
C LYS A 100 -7.71 22.56 -2.48
N PRO A 101 -6.53 21.94 -2.29
CA PRO A 101 -6.21 20.68 -2.94
C PRO A 101 -7.28 19.64 -2.61
N ASN A 102 -7.71 18.89 -3.62
CA ASN A 102 -8.68 17.82 -3.45
C ASN A 102 -8.02 16.48 -3.78
N TYR A 103 -8.50 15.43 -3.13
CA TYR A 103 -8.11 14.06 -3.33
C TYR A 103 -9.36 13.24 -3.63
N PHE A 104 -9.19 12.19 -4.43
CA PHE A 104 -10.20 11.18 -4.68
C PHE A 104 -9.76 9.88 -4.05
N THR A 105 -10.64 9.24 -3.28
CA THR A 105 -10.37 7.92 -2.68
C THR A 105 -11.45 6.94 -3.09
N ALA A 106 -11.06 5.74 -3.50
CA ALA A 106 -11.98 4.62 -3.71
C ALA A 106 -11.70 3.46 -2.76
N LYS A 107 -12.76 2.78 -2.35
CA LYS A 107 -12.75 1.61 -1.47
C LYS A 107 -12.91 0.32 -2.27
N PHE A 108 -12.04 -0.64 -1.97
CA PHE A 108 -12.00 -1.95 -2.62
C PHE A 108 -11.85 -3.07 -1.61
N TRP A 109 -12.39 -4.26 -1.90
CA TRP A 109 -12.18 -5.42 -1.06
C TRP A 109 -10.86 -6.10 -1.38
N GLY A 110 -10.03 -6.35 -0.38
CA GLY A 110 -8.67 -6.82 -0.57
C GLY A 110 -8.51 -8.31 -0.88
N SER A 111 -9.54 -9.13 -0.64
CA SER A 111 -9.51 -10.56 -1.03
C SER A 111 -9.95 -10.84 -2.47
N GLU A 112 -10.46 -9.84 -3.19
CA GLU A 112 -10.83 -10.02 -4.59
C GLU A 112 -9.58 -10.09 -5.48
N SER A 113 -9.60 -10.96 -6.49
CA SER A 113 -8.60 -10.99 -7.56
C SER A 113 -9.27 -10.63 -8.87
N SER A 114 -8.65 -9.75 -9.63
CA SER A 114 -9.08 -9.41 -11.00
C SER A 114 -7.85 -8.90 -11.74
N PRO A 115 -7.56 -9.40 -12.96
CA PRO A 115 -6.50 -8.84 -13.79
C PRO A 115 -6.90 -7.50 -14.41
N SER A 116 -8.17 -7.12 -14.32
CA SER A 116 -8.70 -5.90 -14.89
C SER A 116 -8.20 -4.68 -14.09
N ARG A 117 -7.96 -3.60 -14.82
CA ARG A 117 -7.44 -2.34 -14.28
C ARG A 117 -8.53 -1.31 -14.21
N LEU A 118 -8.56 -0.50 -13.16
CA LEU A 118 -9.48 0.63 -13.03
C LEU A 118 -8.70 1.94 -13.17
N MET A 119 -9.19 2.82 -14.04
CA MET A 119 -8.62 4.15 -14.20
C MET A 119 -9.65 5.20 -13.85
N LEU A 120 -9.22 6.16 -13.03
CA LEU A 120 -9.99 7.34 -12.71
C LEU A 120 -9.84 8.38 -13.83
N HIS A 121 -10.95 8.99 -14.21
CA HIS A 121 -11.00 10.19 -15.03
C HIS A 121 -11.74 11.28 -14.27
N CYS A 122 -11.30 12.52 -14.41
CA CYS A 122 -11.95 13.71 -13.89
C CYS A 122 -12.08 14.71 -15.03
N GLU A 123 -13.28 15.20 -15.29
CA GLU A 123 -13.57 16.16 -16.38
C GLU A 123 -13.03 15.66 -17.74
N GLY A 124 -13.20 14.35 -18.01
CA GLY A 124 -12.75 13.69 -19.24
C GLY A 124 -11.24 13.42 -19.34
N LYS A 125 -10.44 13.78 -18.33
CA LYS A 125 -8.99 13.57 -18.31
C LYS A 125 -8.61 12.45 -17.36
N GLN A 126 -7.72 11.55 -17.81
CA GLN A 126 -7.21 10.46 -16.98
C GLN A 126 -6.39 11.01 -15.81
N ILE A 127 -6.57 10.42 -14.63
CA ILE A 127 -5.75 10.65 -13.44
C ILE A 127 -4.76 9.48 -13.29
N GLY A 128 -3.49 9.83 -13.07
CA GLY A 128 -2.41 8.86 -12.92
C GLY A 128 -1.90 8.28 -14.24
N TYR A 129 -0.80 7.54 -14.13
CA TYR A 129 -0.06 6.97 -15.25
C TYR A 129 -0.30 5.46 -15.35
N ARG A 130 -0.52 4.97 -16.57
CA ARG A 130 -0.77 3.53 -16.81
C ARG A 130 0.45 2.65 -16.52
N HIS A 131 1.65 3.21 -16.54
CA HIS A 131 2.90 2.51 -16.24
C HIS A 131 3.98 3.50 -15.77
N LEU A 132 4.66 3.19 -14.67
CA LEU A 132 5.85 3.89 -14.16
C LEU A 132 5.71 5.42 -14.09
N GLY A 133 4.75 5.92 -13.32
CA GLY A 133 4.63 7.35 -13.04
C GLY A 133 4.49 7.64 -11.55
N ASP A 134 4.57 8.92 -11.19
CA ASP A 134 4.55 9.34 -9.78
C ASP A 134 3.17 9.17 -9.13
N ILE A 135 2.13 9.21 -9.95
CA ILE A 135 0.74 8.95 -9.54
C ILE A 135 0.24 7.72 -10.28
N ASP A 136 -0.12 6.70 -9.53
CA ASP A 136 -0.65 5.46 -10.09
C ASP A 136 -2.11 5.60 -10.55
N ILE A 137 -2.57 4.62 -11.35
CA ILE A 137 -4.00 4.48 -11.65
C ILE A 137 -4.79 4.04 -10.40
N LEU A 138 -6.12 4.09 -10.51
CA LEU A 138 -7.01 3.81 -9.38
C LEU A 138 -6.94 2.36 -8.88
N ASP A 139 -6.74 1.38 -9.77
CA ASP A 139 -6.49 0.00 -9.36
C ASP A 139 -5.73 -0.75 -10.47
N PHE A 140 -4.61 -1.39 -10.12
CA PHE A 140 -3.83 -2.19 -11.07
C PHE A 140 -4.40 -3.58 -11.33
N GLY A 141 -5.45 -3.97 -10.60
CA GLY A 141 -5.82 -5.37 -10.48
C GLY A 141 -4.84 -6.14 -9.59
N SER A 142 -5.17 -7.42 -9.38
CA SER A 142 -4.33 -8.40 -8.70
C SER A 142 -4.59 -9.76 -9.34
N GLU A 143 -3.52 -10.37 -9.85
CA GLU A 143 -3.53 -11.76 -10.32
C GLU A 143 -3.18 -12.75 -9.20
N ASN A 144 -2.73 -12.25 -8.04
CA ASN A 144 -2.42 -13.10 -6.89
C ASN A 144 -3.69 -13.76 -6.35
N GLU A 145 -3.65 -15.08 -6.19
CA GLU A 145 -4.68 -15.85 -5.50
C GLU A 145 -4.87 -15.28 -4.07
N GLY A 146 -6.12 -14.95 -3.73
CA GLY A 146 -6.48 -14.35 -2.42
C GLY A 146 -6.34 -12.83 -2.32
N GLY A 147 -5.95 -12.14 -3.40
CA GLY A 147 -5.86 -10.69 -3.47
C GLY A 147 -4.70 -10.07 -2.67
N GLY A 148 -4.44 -8.78 -2.86
CA GLY A 148 -3.30 -8.09 -2.25
C GLY A 148 -3.46 -7.77 -0.76
N TYR A 149 -4.71 -7.66 -0.27
CA TYR A 149 -5.01 -7.23 1.10
C TYR A 149 -6.10 -8.12 1.73
N PRO A 150 -5.85 -9.43 1.88
CA PRO A 150 -6.87 -10.40 2.25
C PRO A 150 -7.62 -10.03 3.54
N GLY A 151 -8.92 -10.30 3.55
CA GLY A 151 -9.81 -10.21 4.71
C GLY A 151 -10.26 -8.80 5.09
N ARG A 152 -9.79 -7.76 4.40
CA ARG A 152 -10.10 -6.37 4.73
C ARG A 152 -10.31 -5.49 3.50
N PHE A 153 -10.95 -4.36 3.71
CA PHE A 153 -10.98 -3.29 2.72
C PHE A 153 -9.63 -2.56 2.67
N TYR A 154 -9.32 -2.03 1.49
CA TYR A 154 -8.26 -1.05 1.31
C TYR A 154 -8.79 0.14 0.53
N TYR A 155 -8.07 1.26 0.63
CA TYR A 155 -8.42 2.53 0.02
C TYR A 155 -7.28 2.98 -0.86
N ASN A 156 -7.58 3.31 -2.12
CA ASN A 156 -6.60 3.94 -2.99
C ASN A 156 -6.95 5.42 -3.14
N THR A 157 -5.98 6.29 -2.89
CA THR A 157 -6.15 7.75 -2.88
C THR A 157 -5.28 8.38 -3.96
N SER A 158 -5.90 9.14 -4.86
CA SER A 158 -5.23 9.87 -5.92
C SER A 158 -5.40 11.39 -5.70
N PRO A 159 -4.33 12.19 -5.76
CA PRO A 159 -4.46 13.64 -5.77
C PRO A 159 -5.14 14.09 -7.06
N LEU A 160 -6.04 15.07 -6.96
CA LEU A 160 -6.69 15.68 -8.11
C LEU A 160 -5.88 16.90 -8.55
N PRO A 161 -5.54 17.03 -9.85
CA PRO A 161 -4.88 18.23 -10.35
C PRO A 161 -5.71 19.48 -10.05
N LEU A 162 -5.05 20.51 -9.51
CA LEU A 162 -5.71 21.73 -9.05
C LEU A 162 -6.47 22.44 -10.18
N GLU A 163 -5.98 22.34 -11.41
CA GLU A 163 -6.65 22.89 -12.61
C GLU A 163 -8.02 22.28 -12.89
N LEU A 164 -8.31 21.08 -12.36
CA LEU A 164 -9.59 20.42 -12.57
C LEU A 164 -10.63 20.82 -11.52
N THR A 165 -10.20 21.30 -10.35
CA THR A 165 -11.05 21.52 -9.16
C THR A 165 -11.12 22.98 -8.70
N ARG A 166 -10.08 23.78 -8.94
CA ARG A 166 -10.03 25.19 -8.50
C ARG A 166 -11.22 25.98 -9.02
N GLY A 167 -11.91 26.67 -8.11
CA GLY A 167 -13.08 27.50 -8.41
C GLY A 167 -14.36 26.71 -8.73
N LYS A 168 -14.32 25.37 -8.69
CA LYS A 168 -15.48 24.51 -8.91
C LYS A 168 -15.96 23.93 -7.58
N ARG A 169 -17.27 23.70 -7.46
CA ARG A 169 -17.88 23.06 -6.28
C ARG A 169 -18.31 21.62 -6.53
N GLU A 170 -18.33 21.21 -7.80
CA GLU A 170 -18.69 19.88 -8.26
C GLU A 170 -17.95 19.62 -9.56
N VAL A 171 -17.48 18.39 -9.76
CA VAL A 171 -16.83 17.93 -10.98
C VAL A 171 -17.34 16.54 -11.37
N GLN A 172 -17.24 16.23 -12.66
CA GLN A 172 -17.58 14.92 -13.19
C GLN A 172 -16.41 13.96 -13.09
N PHE A 173 -16.68 12.78 -12.54
CA PHE A 173 -15.77 11.66 -12.48
C PHE A 173 -16.25 10.53 -13.38
N GLU A 174 -15.32 9.70 -13.81
CA GLU A 174 -15.61 8.44 -14.47
C GLU A 174 -14.55 7.40 -14.10
N ILE A 175 -14.99 6.23 -13.68
CA ILE A 175 -14.10 5.07 -13.50
C ILE A 175 -14.30 4.15 -14.69
N ARG A 176 -13.22 3.85 -15.42
CA ARG A 176 -13.22 2.94 -16.57
C ARG A 176 -12.45 1.68 -16.26
N ALA A 177 -12.98 0.53 -16.65
CA ALA A 177 -12.27 -0.74 -16.57
C ALA A 177 -11.61 -1.10 -17.90
N ASN A 178 -10.38 -1.59 -17.82
CA ASN A 178 -9.65 -2.14 -18.95
C ASN A 178 -9.11 -3.53 -18.62
N GLY A 179 -8.74 -4.27 -19.67
CA GLY A 179 -7.91 -5.46 -19.54
C GLY A 179 -6.49 -5.12 -19.03
N PRO A 180 -5.72 -6.15 -18.63
CA PRO A 180 -4.38 -5.97 -18.11
C PRO A 180 -3.44 -5.40 -19.18
N ILE A 181 -2.30 -4.90 -18.74
CA ILE A 181 -1.22 -4.50 -19.65
C ILE A 181 0.06 -5.28 -19.36
N TRP A 182 0.89 -5.42 -20.37
CA TRP A 182 2.31 -5.69 -20.22
C TRP A 182 3.10 -4.46 -20.64
N GLY A 183 3.58 -3.68 -19.67
CA GLY A 183 4.21 -2.37 -19.90
C GLY A 183 5.44 -2.38 -20.82
N TYR A 184 6.07 -3.54 -21.02
CA TYR A 184 7.22 -3.73 -21.92
C TYR A 184 6.83 -4.19 -23.34
N GLY A 185 5.52 -4.30 -23.62
CA GLY A 185 5.00 -4.67 -24.92
C GLY A 185 5.36 -3.65 -25.99
N GLN A 186 6.10 -4.07 -27.01
CA GLN A 186 6.56 -3.23 -28.11
C GLN A 186 5.52 -3.04 -29.23
N THR A 187 4.35 -3.67 -29.11
CA THR A 187 3.21 -3.53 -30.03
C THR A 187 1.93 -3.40 -29.22
N PHE A 188 0.85 -2.86 -29.81
CA PHE A 188 -0.41 -2.67 -29.10
C PHE A 188 -0.94 -3.98 -28.49
N ASP A 189 -1.05 -5.06 -29.26
CA ASP A 189 -1.56 -6.35 -28.75
C ASP A 189 -0.66 -7.00 -27.70
N LYS A 190 0.64 -6.66 -27.70
CA LYS A 190 1.57 -7.09 -26.64
C LYS A 190 1.36 -6.26 -25.39
N TYR A 191 1.17 -4.95 -25.54
CA TYR A 191 1.00 -3.99 -24.46
C TYR A 191 -0.38 -4.12 -23.80
N GLN A 192 -1.47 -4.00 -24.54
CA GLN A 192 -2.84 -3.99 -24.02
C GLN A 192 -3.50 -5.34 -24.28
N LYS A 193 -4.02 -5.98 -23.23
CA LYS A 193 -4.71 -7.27 -23.32
C LYS A 193 -6.23 -7.08 -23.24
N PRO A 194 -7.01 -8.03 -23.81
CA PRO A 194 -8.46 -8.03 -23.66
C PRO A 194 -8.88 -8.08 -22.18
N MET A 195 -10.00 -7.43 -21.87
CA MET A 195 -10.67 -7.61 -20.58
C MET A 195 -11.56 -8.84 -20.68
N THR A 196 -11.22 -9.90 -19.96
CA THR A 196 -11.95 -11.18 -20.02
C THR A 196 -12.77 -11.46 -18.78
N GLN A 197 -12.61 -10.66 -17.72
CA GLN A 197 -13.26 -10.83 -16.44
C GLN A 197 -13.75 -9.48 -15.91
N ALA A 198 -14.77 -9.51 -15.07
CA ALA A 198 -15.25 -8.32 -14.38
C ALA A 198 -14.14 -7.70 -13.51
N SER A 199 -14.22 -6.39 -13.29
CA SER A 199 -13.38 -5.71 -12.33
C SER A 199 -13.63 -6.20 -10.91
N ARG A 200 -12.71 -5.84 -10.01
CA ARG A 200 -12.95 -5.86 -8.57
C ARG A 200 -14.19 -5.01 -8.24
N GLY A 201 -14.84 -5.29 -7.12
CA GLY A 201 -15.94 -4.49 -6.61
C GLY A 201 -15.46 -3.11 -6.20
N ILE A 202 -16.13 -2.08 -6.72
CA ILE A 202 -16.00 -0.69 -6.32
C ILE A 202 -17.12 -0.43 -5.31
N TYR A 203 -16.77 -0.14 -4.06
CA TYR A 203 -17.76 -0.07 -2.97
C TYR A 203 -18.16 1.38 -2.67
N ARG A 204 -17.15 2.25 -2.61
CA ARG A 204 -17.32 3.65 -2.22
C ARG A 204 -16.31 4.51 -2.94
N ALA A 205 -16.67 5.75 -3.23
CA ALA A 205 -15.71 6.78 -3.53
C ALA A 205 -16.01 8.06 -2.73
N ALA A 206 -14.96 8.81 -2.43
CA ALA A 206 -15.05 10.06 -1.69
C ALA A 206 -14.10 11.11 -2.27
N THR A 207 -14.54 12.37 -2.26
CA THR A 207 -13.66 13.52 -2.39
C THR A 207 -13.37 14.10 -1.01
N HIS A 208 -12.13 14.55 -0.80
CA HIS A 208 -11.71 15.11 0.48
C HIS A 208 -10.48 16.03 0.30
N THR A 209 -10.14 16.78 1.35
CA THR A 209 -9.11 17.84 1.29
C THR A 209 -7.84 17.50 2.08
N ASP A 210 -7.75 16.29 2.63
CA ASP A 210 -6.57 15.79 3.35
C ASP A 210 -5.80 14.81 2.45
N GLY A 211 -4.47 14.78 2.54
CA GLY A 211 -3.67 13.77 1.83
C GLY A 211 -3.92 12.35 2.34
N PHE A 212 -4.50 12.20 3.54
CA PHE A 212 -4.84 10.92 4.14
C PHE A 212 -6.35 10.75 4.31
N TYR A 213 -6.92 9.70 3.72
CA TYR A 213 -8.32 9.35 3.91
C TYR A 213 -8.50 8.51 5.18
N ALA A 214 -9.21 9.06 6.16
CA ALA A 214 -9.69 8.32 7.32
C ALA A 214 -11.15 7.91 7.10
N PRO A 215 -11.47 6.59 6.99
CA PRO A 215 -12.85 6.15 6.88
C PRO A 215 -13.63 6.47 8.16
N ALA A 216 -14.95 6.60 8.04
CA ALA A 216 -15.83 6.81 9.19
C ALA A 216 -15.75 5.62 10.16
N ALA A 217 -15.89 5.88 11.46
CA ALA A 217 -15.69 4.86 12.50
C ALA A 217 -16.68 3.69 12.45
N ASP A 218 -17.87 3.93 11.89
CA ASP A 218 -18.94 2.95 11.67
C ASP A 218 -18.80 2.21 10.34
N GLU A 219 -17.86 2.60 9.48
CA GLU A 219 -17.65 1.96 8.19
C GLU A 219 -17.02 0.57 8.36
N LYS A 220 -17.65 -0.46 7.79
CA LYS A 220 -17.14 -1.84 7.83
C LYS A 220 -15.77 -1.93 7.15
N GLN A 221 -14.78 -2.49 7.87
CA GLN A 221 -13.40 -2.63 7.39
C GLN A 221 -12.94 -4.08 7.13
N GLY A 222 -13.58 -5.08 7.74
CA GLY A 222 -13.04 -6.45 7.79
C GLY A 222 -11.83 -6.56 8.72
N ALA A 223 -11.08 -7.67 8.61
CA ALA A 223 -9.91 -7.94 9.43
C ALA A 223 -8.82 -8.64 8.62
N ALA A 224 -7.59 -8.14 8.71
CA ALA A 224 -6.44 -8.81 8.13
C ALA A 224 -6.28 -10.23 8.74
N PRO A 225 -5.90 -11.24 7.93
CA PRO A 225 -5.58 -12.55 8.48
C PRO A 225 -4.43 -12.42 9.47
N ARG A 226 -4.46 -13.27 10.51
CA ARG A 226 -3.34 -13.35 11.45
C ARG A 226 -2.12 -13.86 10.72
N ALA A 227 -1.02 -13.12 10.81
CA ALA A 227 0.25 -13.57 10.29
C ALA A 227 0.63 -14.89 10.98
N THR A 228 0.94 -15.91 10.18
CA THR A 228 1.48 -17.18 10.68
C THR A 228 2.98 -17.15 10.58
N ILE A 229 3.66 -17.69 11.59
CA ILE A 229 5.10 -17.90 11.50
C ILE A 229 5.31 -19.03 10.50
N ARG A 230 5.97 -18.70 9.39
CA ARG A 230 6.38 -19.69 8.39
C ARG A 230 7.34 -20.69 9.06
N THR A 231 6.98 -21.97 9.05
CA THR A 231 7.77 -23.04 9.69
C THR A 231 8.84 -23.63 8.77
N ALA A 232 8.70 -23.44 7.45
CA ALA A 232 9.63 -23.93 6.44
C ALA A 232 9.50 -23.15 5.13
N PRO A 233 10.50 -23.23 4.24
CA PRO A 233 11.88 -23.64 4.52
C PRO A 233 12.61 -22.66 5.46
N GLY A 234 13.59 -23.19 6.18
CA GLY A 234 14.35 -22.54 7.24
C GLY A 234 15.66 -21.90 6.75
N PRO A 235 16.68 -21.80 7.63
CA PRO A 235 17.95 -21.14 7.33
C PRO A 235 18.70 -21.72 6.11
N GLU A 236 18.43 -22.96 5.71
CA GLU A 236 19.06 -23.61 4.56
C GLU A 236 18.88 -22.83 3.25
N VAL A 237 17.76 -22.13 3.08
CA VAL A 237 17.51 -21.26 1.92
C VAL A 237 18.49 -20.10 1.88
N LEU A 238 18.83 -19.54 3.04
CA LEU A 238 19.82 -18.48 3.11
C LEU A 238 21.21 -19.00 2.74
N ASP A 239 21.54 -20.23 3.12
CA ASP A 239 22.82 -20.82 2.75
C ASP A 239 22.90 -21.14 1.26
N GLU A 240 21.82 -21.61 0.65
CA GLU A 240 21.72 -21.76 -0.81
C GLU A 240 21.82 -20.42 -1.54
N ALA A 241 21.14 -19.38 -1.03
CA ALA A 241 21.23 -18.03 -1.58
C ALA A 241 22.66 -17.48 -1.47
N LYS A 242 23.34 -17.67 -0.33
CA LYS A 242 24.74 -17.28 -0.14
C LYS A 242 25.67 -18.02 -1.10
N LYS A 243 25.47 -19.33 -1.30
CA LYS A 243 26.23 -20.11 -2.29
C LYS A 243 26.07 -19.55 -3.69
N ARG A 244 24.84 -19.23 -4.11
CA ARG A 244 24.56 -18.62 -5.42
C ARG A 244 25.24 -17.26 -5.58
N VAL A 245 25.12 -16.39 -4.58
CA VAL A 245 25.79 -15.07 -4.57
C VAL A 245 27.30 -15.22 -4.69
N ASN A 246 27.90 -16.10 -3.89
CA ASN A 246 29.35 -16.33 -3.92
C ASN A 246 29.83 -16.97 -5.23
N GLY A 247 29.01 -17.81 -5.87
CA GLY A 247 29.28 -18.32 -7.21
C GLY A 247 29.36 -17.19 -8.25
N ALA A 248 28.36 -16.30 -8.25
CA ALA A 248 28.34 -15.14 -9.14
C ALA A 248 29.55 -14.21 -8.90
N LEU A 249 29.83 -13.87 -7.64
CA LEU A 249 30.96 -13.02 -7.28
C LEU A 249 32.31 -13.66 -7.65
N THR A 250 32.46 -14.98 -7.49
CA THR A 250 33.66 -15.69 -7.92
C THR A 250 33.86 -15.57 -9.43
N GLY A 251 32.79 -15.68 -10.22
CA GLY A 251 32.83 -15.47 -11.67
C GLY A 251 33.26 -14.05 -12.03
N MET A 252 32.74 -13.04 -11.33
CA MET A 252 33.09 -11.63 -11.55
C MET A 252 34.55 -11.34 -11.20
N LEU A 253 35.04 -11.84 -10.06
CA LEU A 253 36.43 -11.67 -9.64
C LEU A 253 37.42 -12.28 -10.65
N LYS A 254 37.06 -13.41 -11.27
CA LYS A 254 37.87 -14.11 -12.26
C LYS A 254 37.61 -13.65 -13.71
N SER A 255 36.72 -12.68 -13.91
CA SER A 255 36.31 -12.25 -15.24
C SER A 255 37.50 -11.66 -16.01
N GLY A 256 37.78 -12.22 -17.19
CA GLY A 256 38.75 -11.65 -18.13
C GLY A 256 38.21 -10.39 -18.84
N ARG A 257 36.89 -10.25 -18.94
CA ARG A 257 36.24 -9.06 -19.53
C ARG A 257 35.96 -7.99 -18.47
N PRO A 258 35.90 -6.70 -18.87
CA PRO A 258 35.34 -5.66 -18.01
C PRO A 258 33.91 -5.99 -17.59
N LEU A 259 33.58 -5.67 -16.34
CA LEU A 259 32.24 -5.85 -15.77
C LEU A 259 31.29 -4.78 -16.31
N ASN A 260 30.02 -5.13 -16.50
CA ASN A 260 28.99 -4.14 -16.86
C ASN A 260 28.52 -3.33 -15.63
N GLN A 261 27.72 -2.30 -15.85
CA GLN A 261 27.26 -1.40 -14.78
C GLN A 261 26.61 -2.13 -13.60
N MET A 262 25.75 -3.12 -13.85
CA MET A 262 25.07 -3.87 -12.79
C MET A 262 26.03 -4.79 -12.03
N GLU A 263 26.97 -5.41 -12.74
CA GLU A 263 28.00 -6.27 -12.15
C GLU A 263 28.98 -5.47 -11.29
N VAL A 264 29.39 -4.30 -11.75
CA VAL A 264 30.23 -3.35 -10.98
C VAL A 264 29.52 -2.97 -9.68
N GLN A 265 28.25 -2.55 -9.74
CA GLN A 265 27.49 -2.20 -8.54
C GLN A 265 27.33 -3.38 -7.58
N PHE A 266 27.06 -4.57 -8.11
CA PHE A 266 26.91 -5.76 -7.30
C PHE A 266 28.21 -6.15 -6.58
N LEU A 267 29.34 -6.16 -7.29
CA LEU A 267 30.65 -6.47 -6.73
C LEU A 267 31.09 -5.41 -5.70
N ALA A 268 30.87 -4.13 -5.97
CA ALA A 268 31.19 -3.03 -5.06
C ALA A 268 30.40 -3.14 -3.74
N ARG A 269 29.11 -3.50 -3.79
CA ARG A 269 28.31 -3.73 -2.58
C ARG A 269 28.81 -4.96 -1.81
N ALA A 270 29.16 -6.04 -2.52
CA ALA A 270 29.63 -7.27 -1.89
C ALA A 270 30.95 -7.09 -1.11
N TYR A 271 31.82 -6.16 -1.50
CA TYR A 271 33.05 -5.84 -0.79
C TYR A 271 32.84 -5.56 0.72
N PHE A 272 31.70 -4.95 1.08
CA PHE A 272 31.36 -4.63 2.47
C PHE A 272 30.59 -5.73 3.21
N VAL A 273 30.32 -6.88 2.57
CA VAL A 273 29.48 -7.94 3.12
C VAL A 273 30.32 -9.13 3.57
N LYS A 274 30.46 -9.30 4.89
CA LYS A 274 31.40 -10.23 5.56
C LYS A 274 31.40 -11.68 5.08
N TRP A 275 30.23 -12.22 4.71
CA TRP A 275 30.11 -13.62 4.32
C TRP A 275 30.43 -13.86 2.83
N THR A 276 30.69 -12.81 2.07
CA THR A 276 30.93 -12.94 0.63
C THR A 276 32.40 -13.22 0.32
N VAL A 277 32.64 -13.89 -0.80
CA VAL A 277 33.99 -14.13 -1.32
C VAL A 277 34.68 -12.85 -1.82
N ALA A 278 33.98 -11.73 -1.92
CA ALA A 278 34.52 -10.44 -2.34
C ALA A 278 34.86 -9.53 -1.15
N HIS A 279 34.50 -9.93 0.07
CA HIS A 279 34.68 -9.10 1.26
C HIS A 279 36.12 -8.66 1.42
N GLU A 280 36.34 -7.34 1.43
CA GLU A 280 37.64 -6.69 1.63
C GLU A 280 38.75 -7.16 0.67
N LYS A 281 38.40 -7.74 -0.49
CA LYS A 281 39.40 -8.22 -1.45
C LYS A 281 39.84 -7.12 -2.41
N GLN A 282 41.15 -6.93 -2.55
CA GLN A 282 41.72 -6.02 -3.54
C GLN A 282 41.26 -6.36 -4.97
N ALA A 283 41.19 -7.65 -5.32
CA ALA A 283 40.68 -8.08 -6.64
C ALA A 283 39.25 -7.60 -6.94
N ALA A 284 38.42 -7.35 -5.91
CA ALA A 284 37.10 -6.77 -6.11
C ALA A 284 37.21 -5.28 -6.49
N VAL A 285 38.10 -4.53 -5.81
CA VAL A 285 38.40 -3.14 -6.11
C VAL A 285 38.94 -3.00 -7.54
N ASP A 286 39.90 -3.85 -7.92
CA ASP A 286 40.52 -3.80 -9.24
C ASP A 286 39.49 -4.04 -10.37
N GLN A 287 38.60 -5.03 -10.20
CA GLN A 287 37.53 -5.30 -11.17
C GLN A 287 36.49 -4.18 -11.23
N VAL A 288 36.17 -3.54 -10.09
CA VAL A 288 35.27 -2.39 -10.03
C VAL A 288 35.88 -1.20 -10.77
N VAL A 289 37.13 -0.83 -10.47
CA VAL A 289 37.84 0.27 -11.15
C VAL A 289 37.91 0.02 -12.65
N ARG A 290 38.36 -1.17 -13.05
CA ARG A 290 38.42 -1.56 -14.46
C ARG A 290 37.06 -1.47 -15.15
N GLY A 291 35.99 -1.90 -14.48
CA GLY A 291 34.63 -1.80 -15.02
C GLY A 291 34.16 -0.36 -15.18
N VAL A 292 34.41 0.50 -14.19
CA VAL A 292 34.07 1.93 -14.24
C VAL A 292 34.84 2.65 -15.34
N ASP A 293 36.16 2.42 -15.45
CA ASP A 293 37.01 3.03 -16.47
C ASP A 293 36.52 2.66 -17.89
N GLU A 294 36.19 1.38 -18.10
CA GLU A 294 35.70 0.90 -19.39
C GLU A 294 34.29 1.38 -19.71
N LEU A 295 33.44 1.65 -18.70
CA LEU A 295 32.17 2.33 -18.92
C LEU A 295 32.40 3.78 -19.31
N TYR A 296 33.33 4.48 -18.65
CA TYR A 296 33.64 5.88 -18.94
C TYR A 296 34.18 6.07 -20.36
N LYS A 297 35.06 5.19 -20.84
CA LYS A 297 35.61 5.25 -22.22
C LYS A 297 34.56 5.08 -23.33
N ARG A 298 33.36 4.59 -23.02
CA ARG A 298 32.28 4.40 -24.01
C ARG A 298 31.45 5.67 -24.24
N TRP A 299 31.67 6.69 -23.42
CA TRP A 299 31.06 8.01 -23.50
C TRP A 299 32.12 9.04 -23.90
#